data_AF-A0A257HVW8-F1
#
_entry.id   AF-A0A257HVW8-F1
#
_cell.length_a   1.000
_cell.length_b   1.000
_cell.length_c   1.000
_cell.angle_alpha   90.00
_cell.angle_beta   90.00
_cell.angle_gamma   90.00
#
_symmetry.space_group_name_H-M   'P 1'
#
loop_
_entity.id
_entity.type
_entity.pdbx_description
1 polymer ?
#
loop_
_entity_poly.entity_id
_entity_poly.type
_entity_poly.pdbx_seq_one_letter_code
_entity_poly.pdbx_strand_id
1 'polypeptide(L)'
;MKKSSLLVSIILLIVSASCSNSPSDMKNSSESDSPKDTSVKVVSAKADSNLVSFEKKLSLQGISYNIVVKGKGSIQQLRLITTGLKGSIDTADMELDPVSNAEIEDLDHDGFPELLIYTHSAGSGSYGKVVGFSPNKGKSISLISFPELEMGTAAAKGYQGHDEFAIVESNLLRRFKTYQSDDANATPTGKIRQLTYQLKNGEASKKFVLVKTIEISEK
;
A
#
# COMPACT_ATOMS: atom_id res chain seq x y z
N MET A 1 29.85 -21.38 38.42
CA MET A 1 29.75 -19.95 38.77
C MET A 1 28.39 -19.45 38.31
N LYS A 2 27.47 -19.22 39.25
CA LYS A 2 26.08 -18.80 38.97
C LYS A 2 26.07 -17.28 38.72
N LYS A 3 25.48 -16.82 37.61
CA LYS A 3 25.21 -15.40 37.36
C LYS A 3 23.72 -15.11 37.53
N SER A 4 23.46 -14.08 38.32
CA SER A 4 22.19 -13.64 38.90
C SER A 4 21.30 -12.95 37.88
N SER A 5 19.99 -13.22 37.97
CA SER A 5 18.90 -12.47 37.34
C SER A 5 18.44 -11.37 38.30
N LEU A 6 18.31 -10.14 37.82
CA LEU A 6 17.70 -9.04 38.55
C LEU A 6 16.58 -8.45 37.68
N LEU A 7 15.33 -8.75 38.06
CA LEU A 7 14.10 -8.17 37.52
C LEU A 7 13.82 -6.87 38.28
N VAL A 8 13.61 -5.77 37.56
CA VAL A 8 13.09 -4.52 38.12
C VAL A 8 11.77 -4.21 37.42
N SER A 9 10.67 -4.43 38.14
CA SER A 9 9.31 -4.03 37.76
C SER A 9 9.13 -2.55 38.10
N ILE A 10 8.78 -1.72 37.11
CA ILE A 10 8.40 -0.32 37.30
C ILE A 10 6.86 -0.24 37.40
N ILE A 11 6.42 0.34 38.51
CA ILE A 11 5.03 0.54 38.91
C ILE A 11 4.44 1.75 38.18
N LEU A 12 3.26 1.56 37.61
CA LEU A 12 2.40 2.57 36.98
C LEU A 12 1.59 3.31 38.06
N LEU A 13 1.72 4.63 38.14
CA LEU A 13 0.91 5.49 39.03
C LEU A 13 -0.11 6.28 38.19
N ILE A 14 -1.39 6.06 38.51
CA ILE A 14 -2.56 6.75 37.96
C ILE A 14 -2.83 7.98 38.83
N VAL A 15 -3.07 9.14 38.22
CA VAL A 15 -3.64 10.31 38.91
C VAL A 15 -4.86 10.79 38.14
N SER A 16 -6.00 10.76 38.81
CA SER A 16 -7.29 11.31 38.40
C SER A 16 -7.63 12.53 39.26
N ALA A 17 -8.04 13.64 38.65
CA ALA A 17 -8.84 14.71 39.27
C ALA A 17 -9.49 15.52 38.12
N SER A 18 -10.79 15.41 37.87
CA SER A 18 -11.94 16.01 38.56
C SER A 18 -12.32 17.37 37.94
N CYS A 19 -13.51 17.39 37.32
CA CYS A 19 -14.17 18.59 36.80
C CYS A 19 -14.90 19.35 37.94
N SER A 20 -14.97 20.68 37.85
CA SER A 20 -15.98 21.49 38.53
C SER A 20 -16.30 22.77 37.75
N ASN A 21 -17.60 23.03 37.61
CA ASN A 21 -18.29 24.15 36.96
C ASN A 21 -18.12 25.50 37.64
N SER A 22 -18.50 26.56 36.90
CA SER A 22 -19.48 27.64 37.23
C SER A 22 -19.04 29.08 36.88
N PRO A 23 -19.97 30.05 36.71
CA PRO A 23 -20.13 30.83 35.49
C PRO A 23 -19.91 32.35 35.66
N SER A 24 -19.93 33.10 34.56
CA SER A 24 -20.11 34.56 34.60
C SER A 24 -21.01 35.05 33.47
N ASP A 25 -22.14 35.62 33.88
CA ASP A 25 -23.11 36.35 33.07
C ASP A 25 -22.54 37.66 32.49
N MET A 26 -22.94 38.01 31.26
CA MET A 26 -23.20 39.40 30.88
C MET A 26 -24.36 39.46 29.89
N LYS A 27 -25.21 40.47 30.10
CA LYS A 27 -26.58 40.64 29.60
C LYS A 27 -26.64 41.69 28.47
N ASN A 28 -27.74 41.60 27.70
CA ASN A 28 -28.39 42.62 26.85
C ASN A 28 -27.89 42.69 25.38
N SER A 29 -28.71 42.75 24.33
CA SER A 29 -30.15 43.09 24.20
C SER A 29 -30.72 42.63 22.84
N SER A 30 -31.98 42.19 22.85
CA SER A 30 -33.04 42.29 21.80
C SER A 30 -32.66 42.23 20.31
N GLU A 31 -33.16 41.23 19.57
CA GLU A 31 -34.44 41.28 18.87
C GLU A 31 -34.82 39.91 18.28
N SER A 32 -36.12 39.69 18.16
CA SER A 32 -36.80 38.45 17.79
C SER A 32 -36.77 38.17 16.29
N ASP A 33 -36.40 36.94 15.90
CA ASP A 33 -37.24 36.11 15.02
C ASP A 33 -36.80 34.63 15.08
N SER A 34 -37.74 33.70 15.05
CA SER A 34 -37.50 32.25 14.97
C SER A 34 -38.41 31.67 13.88
N PRO A 35 -38.24 30.42 13.41
CA PRO A 35 -37.04 29.59 13.27
C PRO A 35 -36.98 28.94 11.86
N LYS A 36 -35.80 28.54 11.39
CA LYS A 36 -35.67 27.38 10.49
C LYS A 36 -34.54 26.47 10.96
N ASP A 37 -34.96 25.54 11.82
CA ASP A 37 -34.31 24.26 12.05
C ASP A 37 -34.10 23.55 10.70
N THR A 38 -32.85 23.40 10.30
CA THR A 38 -32.45 22.35 9.37
C THR A 38 -31.29 21.63 10.03
N SER A 39 -31.66 20.74 10.94
CA SER A 39 -30.90 19.57 11.35
C SER A 39 -30.12 18.96 10.19
N VAL A 40 -28.84 19.32 10.08
CA VAL A 40 -27.87 18.65 9.22
C VAL A 40 -27.63 17.27 9.84
N LYS A 41 -28.33 16.30 9.27
CA LYS A 41 -28.08 14.87 9.49
C LYS A 41 -26.66 14.58 8.99
N VAL A 42 -25.69 14.55 9.90
CA VAL A 42 -24.39 13.92 9.65
C VAL A 42 -24.65 12.42 9.56
N VAL A 43 -25.07 11.98 8.38
CA VAL A 43 -25.13 10.56 8.06
C VAL A 43 -23.70 10.11 7.79
N SER A 44 -23.11 9.47 8.80
CA SER A 44 -21.95 8.61 8.62
C SER A 44 -22.30 7.59 7.53
N ALA A 45 -21.75 7.82 6.33
CA ALA A 45 -21.91 6.92 5.21
C ALA A 45 -21.12 5.66 5.53
N LYS A 46 -21.83 4.56 5.83
CA LYS A 46 -21.27 3.21 5.69
C LYS A 46 -20.70 3.13 4.26
N ALA A 47 -19.38 2.99 4.16
CA ALA A 47 -18.72 2.75 2.89
C ALA A 47 -19.38 1.53 2.24
N ASP A 48 -19.85 1.70 1.01
CA ASP A 48 -20.51 0.66 0.24
C ASP A 48 -19.48 -0.42 -0.12
N SER A 49 -19.34 -1.41 0.76
CA SER A 49 -18.34 -2.48 0.68
C SER A 49 -18.53 -3.41 -0.52
N ASN A 50 -19.61 -3.23 -1.29
CA ASN A 50 -19.93 -4.03 -2.47
C ASN A 50 -19.56 -3.35 -3.80
N LEU A 51 -19.14 -2.08 -3.81
CA LEU A 51 -18.68 -1.43 -5.04
C LEU A 51 -17.39 -2.10 -5.53
N VAL A 52 -17.35 -2.55 -6.79
CA VAL A 52 -16.11 -2.97 -7.46
C VAL A 52 -15.32 -1.73 -7.85
N SER A 53 -14.14 -1.54 -7.25
CA SER A 53 -13.25 -0.40 -7.50
C SER A 53 -12.20 -0.71 -8.57
N PHE A 54 -11.85 -1.98 -8.75
CA PHE A 54 -10.94 -2.45 -9.80
C PHE A 54 -11.28 -3.89 -10.16
N GLU A 55 -11.27 -4.19 -11.46
CA GLU A 55 -11.41 -5.56 -11.97
C GLU A 55 -10.50 -5.75 -13.18
N LYS A 56 -9.73 -6.84 -13.19
CA LYS A 56 -8.87 -7.20 -14.32
C LYS A 56 -8.71 -8.72 -14.41
N LYS A 57 -8.80 -9.23 -15.62
CA LYS A 57 -8.45 -10.62 -15.93
C LYS A 57 -7.18 -10.66 -16.77
N LEU A 58 -6.19 -11.42 -16.31
CA LEU A 58 -4.89 -11.59 -16.95
C LEU A 58 -4.65 -13.07 -17.21
N SER A 59 -3.99 -13.42 -18.31
CA SER A 59 -3.68 -14.82 -18.63
C SER A 59 -2.41 -14.93 -19.45
N LEU A 60 -1.54 -15.84 -19.06
CA LEU A 60 -0.26 -16.11 -19.71
C LEU A 60 0.10 -17.58 -19.46
N GLN A 61 0.66 -18.25 -20.48
CA GLN A 61 1.16 -19.63 -20.37
C GLN A 61 0.18 -20.64 -19.71
N GLY A 62 -1.12 -20.44 -19.94
CA GLY A 62 -2.18 -21.32 -19.42
C GLY A 62 -2.62 -21.05 -17.96
N ILE A 63 -1.99 -20.10 -17.26
CA ILE A 63 -2.45 -19.62 -15.95
C ILE A 63 -3.30 -18.35 -16.15
N SER A 64 -4.41 -18.26 -15.44
CA SER A 64 -5.30 -17.10 -15.46
C SER A 64 -5.51 -16.55 -14.05
N TYR A 65 -5.44 -15.23 -13.92
CA TYR A 65 -5.76 -14.48 -12.70
C TYR A 65 -6.99 -13.62 -12.93
N ASN A 66 -8.01 -13.81 -12.11
CA ASN A 66 -9.17 -12.92 -12.02
C ASN A 66 -9.05 -12.08 -10.74
N ILE A 67 -8.83 -10.78 -10.91
CA ILE A 67 -8.56 -9.80 -9.86
C ILE A 67 -9.83 -8.99 -9.70
N VAL A 68 -10.46 -9.07 -8.52
CA VAL A 68 -11.61 -8.24 -8.16
C VAL A 68 -11.29 -7.51 -6.88
N VAL A 69 -11.39 -6.19 -6.90
CA VAL A 69 -11.17 -5.34 -5.75
C VAL A 69 -12.46 -4.59 -5.44
N LYS A 70 -12.85 -4.58 -4.17
CA LYS A 70 -14.08 -3.94 -3.71
C LYS A 70 -13.84 -2.94 -2.59
N GLY A 71 -14.75 -1.97 -2.49
CA GLY A 71 -14.78 -0.95 -1.47
C GLY A 71 -14.39 0.44 -1.99
N LYS A 72 -14.23 1.38 -1.06
CA LYS A 72 -13.85 2.77 -1.31
C LYS A 72 -12.86 3.23 -0.24
N GLY A 73 -12.08 4.26 -0.58
CA GLY A 73 -11.14 4.87 0.36
C GLY A 73 -9.81 4.13 0.43
N SER A 74 -9.09 4.32 1.54
CA SER A 74 -7.69 3.93 1.72
C SER A 74 -7.45 2.44 1.88
N ILE A 75 -8.48 1.66 2.24
CA ILE A 75 -8.38 0.21 2.42
C ILE A 75 -9.49 -0.42 1.58
N GLN A 76 -9.12 -1.35 0.71
CA GLN A 76 -10.00 -2.07 -0.20
C GLN A 76 -9.76 -3.58 -0.06
N GLN A 77 -10.74 -4.37 -0.48
CA GLN A 77 -10.72 -5.83 -0.34
C GLN A 77 -10.40 -6.45 -1.69
N LEU A 78 -9.25 -7.12 -1.80
CA LEU A 78 -8.90 -7.96 -2.93
C LEU A 78 -9.52 -9.34 -2.78
N ARG A 79 -10.11 -9.84 -3.86
CA ARG A 79 -10.32 -11.25 -4.14
C ARG A 79 -9.60 -11.61 -5.43
N LEU A 80 -8.64 -12.53 -5.32
CA LEU A 80 -7.92 -13.12 -6.44
C LEU A 80 -8.40 -14.56 -6.64
N ILE A 81 -8.77 -14.90 -7.86
CA ILE A 81 -9.07 -16.28 -8.27
C ILE A 81 -8.07 -16.68 -9.35
N THR A 82 -7.30 -17.73 -9.10
CA THR A 82 -6.31 -18.28 -10.01
C THR A 82 -6.80 -19.60 -10.59
N THR A 83 -6.76 -19.73 -11.90
CA THR A 83 -7.12 -20.96 -12.62
C THR A 83 -6.00 -21.40 -13.56
N GLY A 84 -6.07 -22.63 -14.08
CA GLY A 84 -5.01 -23.22 -14.91
C GLY A 84 -3.92 -23.96 -14.11
N LEU A 85 -4.03 -24.00 -12.77
CA LEU A 85 -3.16 -24.78 -11.91
C LEU A 85 -3.47 -26.28 -12.02
N LYS A 86 -2.44 -27.11 -11.82
CA LYS A 86 -2.51 -28.56 -11.74
C LYS A 86 -3.28 -28.97 -10.49
N GLY A 87 -4.59 -29.16 -10.65
CA GLY A 87 -5.44 -29.84 -9.68
C GLY A 87 -6.53 -29.01 -9.04
N SER A 88 -6.58 -27.67 -9.20
CA SER A 88 -7.69 -26.85 -8.70
C SER A 88 -7.64 -25.39 -9.15
N ILE A 89 -8.67 -24.67 -8.74
CA ILE A 89 -8.67 -23.21 -8.56
C ILE A 89 -7.94 -22.91 -7.24
N ASP A 90 -7.19 -21.81 -7.18
CA ASP A 90 -6.65 -21.27 -5.92
C ASP A 90 -7.14 -19.84 -5.72
N THR A 91 -7.31 -19.41 -4.48
CA THR A 91 -7.89 -18.11 -4.14
C THR A 91 -7.09 -17.40 -3.05
N ALA A 92 -6.97 -16.08 -3.16
CA ALA A 92 -6.43 -15.24 -2.11
C ALA A 92 -7.37 -14.05 -1.85
N ASP A 93 -7.68 -13.82 -0.57
CA ASP A 93 -8.44 -12.66 -0.12
C ASP A 93 -7.55 -11.84 0.84
N MET A 94 -7.47 -10.52 0.66
CA MET A 94 -6.71 -9.64 1.55
C MET A 94 -7.16 -8.18 1.46
N GLU A 95 -6.77 -7.40 2.45
CA GLU A 95 -6.88 -5.94 2.42
C GLU A 95 -5.66 -5.33 1.73
N LEU A 96 -5.88 -4.28 0.94
CA LEU A 96 -4.81 -3.51 0.31
C LEU A 96 -5.20 -2.05 0.08
N ASP A 97 -4.19 -1.23 -0.17
CA ASP A 97 -4.35 0.15 -0.65
C ASP A 97 -5.03 0.17 -2.05
N PRO A 98 -5.68 1.27 -2.49
CA PRO A 98 -6.27 1.37 -3.83
C PRO A 98 -5.37 0.85 -4.96
N VAL A 99 -5.91 -0.05 -5.79
CA VAL A 99 -5.21 -0.61 -6.95
C VAL A 99 -5.20 0.38 -8.11
N SER A 100 -4.03 0.64 -8.69
CA SER A 100 -3.88 1.45 -9.90
C SER A 100 -3.74 0.59 -11.16
N ASN A 101 -3.07 -0.54 -11.09
CA ASN A 101 -2.90 -1.47 -12.21
C ASN A 101 -2.51 -2.88 -11.72
N ALA A 102 -2.52 -3.84 -12.64
CA ALA A 102 -1.92 -5.15 -12.45
C ALA A 102 -1.27 -5.65 -13.75
N GLU A 103 -0.16 -6.36 -13.65
CA GLU A 103 0.61 -6.91 -14.77
C GLU A 103 0.92 -8.39 -14.54
N ILE A 104 1.11 -9.13 -15.64
CA ILE A 104 1.43 -10.56 -15.63
C ILE A 104 2.67 -10.79 -16.49
N GLU A 105 3.64 -11.54 -15.99
CA GLU A 105 4.84 -11.94 -16.73
C GLU A 105 5.49 -13.17 -16.09
N ASP A 106 6.14 -14.00 -16.89
CA ASP A 106 7.04 -15.05 -16.40
C ASP A 106 8.42 -14.43 -16.10
N LEU A 107 8.54 -13.90 -14.87
CA LEU A 107 9.64 -13.02 -14.48
C LEU A 107 10.95 -13.78 -14.27
N ASP A 108 10.89 -15.06 -13.93
CA ASP A 108 12.08 -15.92 -13.76
C ASP A 108 12.18 -17.07 -14.78
N HIS A 109 11.33 -17.05 -15.81
CA HIS A 109 11.35 -17.97 -16.95
C HIS A 109 11.19 -19.44 -16.56
N ASP A 110 10.39 -19.71 -15.53
CA ASP A 110 10.15 -21.07 -15.03
C ASP A 110 8.89 -21.73 -15.64
N GLY A 111 8.20 -21.01 -16.53
CA GLY A 111 6.96 -21.45 -17.17
C GLY A 111 5.70 -21.21 -16.33
N PHE A 112 5.82 -20.50 -15.20
CA PHE A 112 4.72 -20.17 -14.30
C PHE A 112 4.66 -18.65 -14.06
N PRO A 113 3.85 -17.93 -14.83
CA PRO A 113 3.88 -16.47 -14.80
C PRO A 113 3.40 -15.90 -13.47
N GLU A 114 4.13 -14.90 -13.00
CA GLU A 114 3.80 -14.10 -11.82
C GLU A 114 2.75 -13.02 -12.13
N LEU A 115 1.92 -12.74 -11.12
CA LEU A 115 1.03 -11.59 -11.09
C LEU A 115 1.60 -10.51 -10.18
N LEU A 116 1.67 -9.27 -10.66
CA LEU A 116 1.99 -8.09 -9.85
C LEU A 116 0.80 -7.13 -9.83
N ILE A 117 0.34 -6.75 -8.65
CA ILE A 117 -0.73 -5.75 -8.44
C ILE A 117 -0.08 -4.50 -7.83
N TYR A 118 -0.33 -3.35 -8.42
CA TYR A 118 0.22 -2.06 -7.98
C TYR A 118 -0.82 -1.28 -7.22
N THR A 119 -0.43 -0.76 -6.06
CA THR A 119 -1.32 -0.01 -5.17
C THR A 119 -0.68 1.32 -4.78
N HIS A 120 -1.50 2.28 -4.37
CA HIS A 120 -1.01 3.54 -3.80
C HIS A 120 -1.73 3.88 -2.50
N SER A 121 -0.96 4.24 -1.48
CA SER A 121 -1.52 4.69 -0.21
C SER A 121 -2.35 5.96 -0.38
N ALA A 122 -3.44 6.09 0.38
CA ALA A 122 -4.14 7.36 0.48
C ALA A 122 -3.30 8.40 1.23
N GLY A 123 -2.86 9.45 0.54
CA GLY A 123 -2.06 10.53 1.10
C GLY A 123 -1.41 11.37 0.01
N SER A 124 -0.88 12.54 0.35
CA SER A 124 -0.27 13.46 -0.62
C SER A 124 0.93 12.88 -1.34
N GLY A 125 1.69 11.98 -0.67
CA GLY A 125 2.81 11.28 -1.28
C GLY A 125 2.41 10.11 -2.16
N SER A 126 1.17 9.61 -2.10
CA SER A 126 0.68 8.49 -2.94
C SER A 126 1.67 7.31 -3.06
N TYR A 127 2.27 6.92 -1.93
CA TYR A 127 3.33 5.91 -1.86
C TYR A 127 2.88 4.62 -2.50
N GLY A 128 3.62 4.15 -3.49
CA GLY A 128 3.27 2.96 -4.23
C GLY A 128 3.83 1.68 -3.61
N LYS A 129 3.07 0.60 -3.71
CA LYS A 129 3.48 -0.75 -3.29
C LYS A 129 3.15 -1.77 -4.37
N VAL A 130 3.80 -2.93 -4.27
CA VAL A 130 3.54 -4.09 -5.13
C VAL A 130 3.11 -5.27 -4.28
N VAL A 131 1.96 -5.84 -4.61
CA VAL A 131 1.50 -7.12 -4.10
C VAL A 131 1.71 -8.16 -5.20
N GLY A 132 2.68 -9.05 -5.01
CA GLY A 132 3.03 -10.07 -6.01
C GLY A 132 2.54 -11.46 -5.62
N PHE A 133 2.12 -12.25 -6.60
CA PHE A 133 1.78 -13.67 -6.46
C PHE A 133 2.55 -14.50 -7.47
N SER A 134 3.14 -15.61 -7.01
CA SER A 134 3.84 -16.57 -7.87
C SER A 134 3.20 -17.97 -7.73
N PRO A 135 2.99 -18.70 -8.84
CA PRO A 135 2.58 -20.09 -8.76
C PRO A 135 3.70 -21.00 -8.26
N ASN A 136 3.39 -21.81 -7.24
CA ASN A 136 4.28 -22.85 -6.73
C ASN A 136 4.25 -24.08 -7.65
N LYS A 137 5.08 -24.06 -8.70
CA LYS A 137 5.16 -25.14 -9.71
C LYS A 137 3.79 -25.46 -10.31
N GLY A 138 2.96 -24.44 -10.46
CA GLY A 138 1.60 -24.51 -11.00
C GLY A 138 0.62 -25.31 -10.15
N LYS A 139 0.78 -25.43 -8.83
CA LYS A 139 -0.17 -26.16 -7.96
C LYS A 139 -0.99 -25.24 -7.05
N SER A 140 -0.35 -24.22 -6.50
CA SER A 140 -0.95 -23.19 -5.65
C SER A 140 -0.26 -21.86 -5.93
N ILE A 141 -0.72 -20.77 -5.34
CA ILE A 141 -0.03 -19.47 -5.37
C ILE A 141 0.56 -19.12 -4.01
N SER A 142 1.57 -18.26 -4.01
CA SER A 142 2.11 -17.66 -2.78
C SER A 142 2.50 -16.21 -3.00
N LEU A 143 2.46 -15.44 -1.91
CA LEU A 143 2.92 -14.06 -1.93
C LEU A 143 4.42 -13.98 -2.21
N ILE A 144 4.78 -13.06 -3.10
CA ILE A 144 6.16 -12.68 -3.36
C ILE A 144 6.58 -11.65 -2.31
N SER A 145 7.70 -11.89 -1.64
CA SER A 145 8.25 -10.91 -0.71
C SER A 145 8.80 -9.70 -1.47
N PHE A 146 8.37 -8.51 -1.09
CA PHE A 146 8.86 -7.24 -1.65
C PHE A 146 9.71 -6.49 -0.64
N PRO A 147 10.94 -6.06 -0.97
CA PRO A 147 11.76 -5.30 -0.06
C PRO A 147 11.24 -3.86 0.05
N GLU A 148 11.06 -3.38 1.28
CA GLU A 148 10.73 -1.98 1.50
C GLU A 148 11.90 -1.08 1.08
N LEU A 149 11.60 0.13 0.63
CA LEU A 149 12.64 1.11 0.28
C LEU A 149 13.20 1.70 1.56
N GLU A 150 14.31 1.15 2.03
CA GLU A 150 14.93 1.52 3.30
C GLU A 150 15.38 2.99 3.31
N MET A 151 14.76 3.79 4.18
CA MET A 151 15.11 5.19 4.39
C MET A 151 16.54 5.35 4.90
N GLY A 152 17.23 6.40 4.44
CA GLY A 152 18.65 6.63 4.75
C GLY A 152 19.64 5.94 3.81
N THR A 153 19.16 5.05 2.93
CA THR A 153 19.99 4.49 1.85
C THR A 153 20.11 5.46 0.67
N ALA A 154 21.11 5.22 -0.19
CA ALA A 154 21.25 5.98 -1.44
C ALA A 154 20.03 5.84 -2.36
N ALA A 155 19.37 4.67 -2.37
CA ALA A 155 18.18 4.42 -3.16
C ALA A 155 16.98 5.28 -2.70
N ALA A 156 16.88 5.56 -1.41
CA ALA A 156 15.79 6.34 -0.81
C ALA A 156 16.06 7.85 -0.72
N LYS A 157 17.25 8.35 -1.12
CA LYS A 157 17.60 9.77 -0.94
C LYS A 157 16.66 10.70 -1.72
N GLY A 158 15.91 11.55 -1.03
CA GLY A 158 14.93 12.46 -1.66
C GLY A 158 13.67 11.74 -2.13
N TYR A 159 13.40 10.53 -1.65
CA TYR A 159 12.15 9.82 -1.92
C TYR A 159 10.99 10.40 -1.10
N GLN A 160 9.85 10.71 -1.74
CA GLN A 160 8.62 11.16 -1.08
C GLN A 160 7.35 10.48 -1.64
N GLY A 161 7.48 9.29 -2.24
CA GLY A 161 6.37 8.58 -2.86
C GLY A 161 6.26 8.84 -4.35
N HIS A 162 5.04 8.89 -4.86
CA HIS A 162 4.69 9.04 -6.28
C HIS A 162 5.33 7.97 -7.16
N ASP A 163 5.36 6.74 -6.65
CA ASP A 163 5.98 5.60 -7.31
C ASP A 163 5.19 5.15 -8.53
N GLU A 164 5.82 5.02 -9.66
CA GLU A 164 5.31 4.32 -10.83
C GLU A 164 5.97 2.96 -10.95
N PHE A 165 5.18 1.92 -11.23
CA PHE A 165 5.68 0.57 -11.49
C PHE A 165 5.36 0.12 -12.90
N ALA A 166 6.26 -0.68 -13.48
CA ALA A 166 6.04 -1.37 -14.76
C ALA A 166 6.97 -2.57 -14.88
N ILE A 167 6.53 -3.62 -15.58
CA ILE A 167 7.41 -4.70 -16.02
C ILE A 167 8.11 -4.29 -17.33
N VAL A 168 9.42 -4.43 -17.36
CA VAL A 168 10.26 -4.20 -18.55
C VAL A 168 11.30 -5.32 -18.63
N GLU A 169 11.29 -6.08 -19.73
CA GLU A 169 12.26 -7.17 -19.98
C GLU A 169 12.40 -8.12 -18.78
N SER A 170 11.28 -8.63 -18.25
CA SER A 170 11.22 -9.51 -17.06
C SER A 170 11.81 -8.92 -15.77
N ASN A 171 12.02 -7.60 -15.72
CA ASN A 171 12.36 -6.87 -14.49
C ASN A 171 11.17 -6.01 -14.07
N LEU A 172 11.01 -5.83 -12.77
CA LEU A 172 10.09 -4.83 -12.25
C LEU A 172 10.85 -3.52 -12.07
N LEU A 173 10.38 -2.46 -12.72
CA LEU A 173 10.86 -1.10 -12.52
C LEU A 173 9.97 -0.38 -11.52
N ARG A 174 10.61 0.42 -10.66
CA ARG A 174 9.97 1.43 -9.81
C ARG A 174 10.60 2.77 -10.10
N ARG A 175 9.81 3.77 -10.46
CA ARG A 175 10.28 5.12 -10.76
C ARG A 175 9.60 6.12 -9.86
N PHE A 176 10.33 7.16 -9.45
CA PHE A 176 9.76 8.29 -8.74
C PHE A 176 10.64 9.52 -8.94
N LYS A 177 10.03 10.69 -8.76
CA LYS A 177 10.75 11.95 -8.69
C LYS A 177 11.51 12.08 -7.37
N THR A 178 12.76 12.52 -7.44
CA THR A 178 13.54 12.87 -6.25
C THR A 178 13.29 14.33 -5.86
N TYR A 179 13.28 14.59 -4.56
CA TYR A 179 13.05 15.91 -3.99
C TYR A 179 14.36 16.50 -3.45
N GLN A 180 14.55 17.80 -3.64
CA GLN A 180 15.53 18.61 -2.94
C GLN A 180 14.97 19.08 -1.59
N SER A 181 15.83 19.64 -0.72
CA SER A 181 15.45 20.04 0.63
C SER A 181 14.40 21.15 0.71
N ASP A 182 14.33 22.00 -0.31
CA ASP A 182 13.44 23.15 -0.43
C ASP A 182 12.23 22.89 -1.34
N ASP A 183 12.10 21.68 -1.91
CA ASP A 183 10.97 21.31 -2.74
C ASP A 183 9.68 21.18 -1.89
N ALA A 184 8.59 21.77 -2.39
CA ALA A 184 7.26 21.44 -1.92
C ALA A 184 6.81 20.08 -2.47
N ASN A 185 5.95 19.36 -1.73
CA ASN A 185 5.46 18.03 -2.12
C ASN A 185 4.88 17.98 -3.54
N ALA A 186 4.19 19.04 -3.97
CA ALA A 186 3.54 19.13 -5.27
C ALA A 186 4.48 19.50 -6.43
N THR A 187 5.72 19.93 -6.14
CA THR A 187 6.64 20.49 -7.15
C THR A 187 8.08 19.96 -6.93
N PRO A 188 8.34 18.66 -7.13
CA PRO A 188 9.70 18.14 -7.10
C PRO A 188 10.54 18.71 -8.25
N THR A 189 11.76 19.16 -7.94
CA THR A 189 12.71 19.71 -8.91
C THR A 189 13.83 18.74 -9.28
N GLY A 190 13.90 17.59 -8.61
CA GLY A 190 14.95 16.61 -8.87
C GLY A 190 14.72 15.72 -10.10
N LYS A 191 15.63 14.76 -10.25
CA LYS A 191 15.64 13.77 -11.34
C LYS A 191 14.58 12.71 -11.13
N ILE A 192 14.36 11.88 -12.16
CA ILE A 192 13.63 10.63 -12.01
C ILE A 192 14.63 9.57 -11.56
N ARG A 193 14.42 9.01 -10.38
CA ARG A 193 15.14 7.80 -9.97
C ARG A 193 14.39 6.58 -10.46
N GLN A 194 15.13 5.64 -11.05
CA GLN A 194 14.62 4.32 -11.42
C GLN A 194 15.34 3.24 -10.64
N LEU A 195 14.57 2.43 -9.93
CA LEU A 195 14.99 1.21 -9.26
C LEU A 195 14.55 0.01 -10.10
N THR A 196 15.44 -0.96 -10.29
CA THR A 196 15.17 -2.20 -11.02
C THR A 196 15.26 -3.37 -10.06
N TYR A 197 14.20 -4.16 -10.01
CA TYR A 197 14.11 -5.35 -9.17
C TYR A 197 14.03 -6.61 -10.03
N GLN A 198 14.72 -7.66 -9.59
CA GLN A 198 14.61 -9.00 -10.15
C GLN A 198 13.95 -9.94 -9.17
N LEU A 199 13.13 -10.84 -9.71
CA LEU A 199 12.59 -11.95 -8.95
C LEU A 199 13.68 -12.99 -8.71
N LYS A 200 13.76 -13.49 -7.48
CA LYS A 200 14.70 -14.53 -7.05
C LYS A 200 13.98 -15.50 -6.12
N ASN A 201 14.49 -16.74 -6.05
CA ASN A 201 14.06 -17.66 -5.01
C ASN A 201 14.52 -17.17 -3.63
N GLY A 202 13.60 -17.09 -2.68
CA GLY A 202 13.89 -16.97 -1.26
C GLY A 202 13.83 -18.32 -0.56
N GLU A 203 13.96 -18.32 0.76
CA GLU A 203 13.94 -19.56 1.56
C GLU A 203 12.53 -20.20 1.59
N ALA A 204 11.50 -19.36 1.72
CA ALA A 204 10.10 -19.81 1.84
C ALA A 204 9.23 -19.42 0.63
N SER A 205 9.51 -18.30 -0.03
CA SER A 205 8.79 -17.82 -1.20
C SER A 205 9.74 -17.06 -2.15
N LYS A 206 9.30 -16.81 -3.39
CA LYS A 206 10.01 -15.90 -4.28
C LYS A 206 10.07 -14.51 -3.66
N LYS A 207 11.11 -13.74 -3.95
CA LYS A 207 11.33 -12.39 -3.45
C LYS A 207 11.90 -11.49 -4.53
N PHE A 208 11.56 -10.21 -4.47
CA PHE A 208 12.23 -9.19 -5.28
C PHE A 208 13.54 -8.76 -4.63
N VAL A 209 14.56 -8.53 -5.45
CA VAL A 209 15.86 -8.00 -5.02
C VAL A 209 16.18 -6.78 -5.87
N LEU A 210 16.53 -5.66 -5.23
CA LEU A 210 17.01 -4.47 -5.91
C LEU A 210 18.37 -4.79 -6.55
N VAL A 211 18.46 -4.69 -7.87
CA VAL A 211 19.68 -5.01 -8.63
C VAL A 211 20.33 -3.78 -9.28
N LYS A 212 19.57 -2.70 -9.49
CA LYS A 212 20.08 -1.50 -10.15
C LYS A 212 19.32 -0.25 -9.74
N THR A 213 20.06 0.85 -9.59
CA THR A 213 19.55 2.20 -9.36
C THR A 213 20.19 3.14 -10.36
N ILE A 214 19.38 3.94 -11.06
CA ILE A 214 19.87 4.99 -11.97
C ILE A 214 19.10 6.29 -11.77
N GLU A 215 19.72 7.40 -12.16
CA GLU A 215 19.13 8.74 -12.19
C GLU A 215 18.96 9.18 -13.64
N ILE A 216 17.74 9.60 -14.00
CA ILE A 216 17.37 10.04 -15.34
C ILE A 216 17.00 11.52 -15.25
N SER A 217 17.73 12.36 -15.99
CA SER A 217 17.34 13.77 -16.16
C SER A 217 16.12 13.85 -17.07
N GLU A 218 15.15 14.68 -16.71
CA GLU A 218 14.11 15.06 -17.66
C GLU A 218 14.74 15.92 -18.75
N LYS A 219 14.36 15.64 -20.00
CA LYS A 219 14.79 16.40 -21.18
C LYS A 219 13.94 17.64 -21.35
#